data_AF-A0A958QE14-F1
#
_entry.id   AF-A0A958QE14-F1
#
_cell.length_a   1.000
_cell.length_b   1.000
_cell.length_c   1.000
_cell.angle_alpha   90.00
_cell.angle_beta   90.00
_cell.angle_gamma   90.00
#
_symmetry.space_group_name_H-M   'P 1'
#
loop_
_entity.id
_entity.type
_entity.pdbx_description
1 polymer ?
#
loop_
_entity_poly.entity_id
_entity_poly.type
_entity_poly.pdbx_seq_one_letter_code
_entity_poly.pdbx_strand_id
1 'polypeptide(L)' 'MKPVKLTSKNQASVPKEIREFLAVGPGDSIVYEIENDKVVVRKAQGLDLQWHSAVSDLLDEWNSQEDEEAFEHLQNI' A
#
# COMPACT_ATOMS: atom_id res chain seq x y z
N MET A 1 4.28 11.91 20.60
CA MET A 1 3.76 10.52 20.60
C MET A 1 4.83 9.58 21.17
N LYS A 2 4.46 8.47 21.81
CA LYS A 2 5.45 7.49 22.31
C LYS A 2 5.91 6.57 21.17
N PRO A 3 7.18 6.14 21.16
CA PRO A 3 7.66 5.19 20.16
C PRO A 3 6.99 3.82 20.34
N VAL A 4 6.64 3.18 19.23
CA VAL A 4 6.10 1.81 19.19
C VAL A 4 7.18 0.90 18.64
N LYS A 5 7.35 -0.28 19.25
CA LYS A 5 8.28 -1.29 18.73
C LYS A 5 7.63 -2.09 17.62
N LEU A 6 8.41 -2.38 16.58
CA LEU A 6 8.02 -3.37 15.59
C LEU A 6 8.04 -4.77 16.22
N THR A 7 7.04 -5.57 15.87
CA THR A 7 7.04 -6.99 16.19
C THR A 7 8.04 -7.74 15.31
N SER A 8 8.29 -9.02 15.61
CA SER A 8 9.10 -9.90 14.75
C SER A 8 8.54 -10.07 13.33
N LYS A 9 7.27 -9.72 13.11
CA LYS A 9 6.60 -9.73 11.80
C LYS A 9 6.56 -8.36 11.14
N ASN A 10 7.37 -7.40 11.60
CA ASN A 10 7.41 -6.03 11.10
C ASN A 10 6.06 -5.30 11.19
N GLN A 11 5.25 -5.63 12.21
CA GLN A 11 3.99 -4.93 12.47
C GLN A 11 4.20 -3.91 13.59
N ALA A 12 3.57 -2.74 13.47
CA ALA A 12 3.42 -1.78 14.55
C ALA A 12 1.93 -1.54 14.82
N SER A 13 1.57 -1.41 16.09
CA SER A 13 0.20 -1.03 16.46
C SER A 13 -0.02 0.46 16.23
N VAL A 14 -1.17 0.81 15.65
CA VAL A 14 -1.60 2.21 15.55
C VAL A 14 -2.12 2.65 16.93
N PRO A 15 -1.50 3.65 17.58
CA PRO A 15 -1.92 4.12 18.90
C PRO A 15 -3.38 4.59 18.90
N LYS A 16 -4.05 4.50 20.06
CA LYS A 16 -5.47 4.86 20.21
C LYS A 16 -5.79 6.26 19.67
N GLU A 17 -5.00 7.25 20.06
CA GLU A 17 -5.15 8.65 19.62
C GLU A 17 -5.12 8.80 18.09
N ILE A 18 -4.27 8.01 17.41
CA ILE A 18 -4.15 8.04 15.94
C ILE A 18 -5.30 7.29 15.27
N ARG A 19 -5.76 6.18 15.84
CA ARG A 19 -6.95 5.47 15.35
C ARG A 19 -8.20 6.34 15.42
N GLU A 20 -8.35 7.07 16.53
CA GLU A 20 -9.45 8.02 16.73
C GLU A 20 -9.35 9.19 15.74
N PHE A 21 -8.16 9.76 15.57
CA PHE A 21 -7.91 10.82 14.59
C PHE A 21 -8.24 10.39 13.15
N LEU A 22 -7.84 9.18 12.75
CA LEU A 22 -8.09 8.64 11.41
C LEU A 22 -9.51 8.05 11.25
N ALA A 23 -10.30 7.96 12.32
CA ALA A 23 -11.58 7.26 12.37
C ALA A 23 -11.50 5.82 11.80
N VAL A 24 -10.50 5.06 12.26
CA VAL A 24 -10.26 3.67 11.85
C VAL A 24 -10.43 2.67 13.00
N GLY A 25 -11.05 1.54 12.68
CA GLY A 25 -11.25 0.40 13.58
C GLY A 25 -10.77 -0.93 12.99
N PRO A 26 -10.97 -2.04 13.71
CA PRO A 26 -10.74 -3.37 13.17
C PRO A 26 -11.55 -3.59 11.87
N GLY A 27 -10.88 -4.04 10.81
CA GLY A 27 -11.49 -4.26 9.51
C GLY A 27 -11.41 -3.07 8.54
N ASP A 28 -11.07 -1.87 9.02
CA ASP A 28 -10.74 -0.75 8.13
C ASP A 28 -9.34 -0.93 7.53
N SER A 29 -9.20 -0.47 6.28
CA SER A 29 -7.91 -0.39 5.58
C SER A 29 -7.28 0.99 5.75
N ILE A 30 -5.95 1.03 5.83
CA ILE A 30 -5.13 2.25 5.81
C ILE A 30 -4.12 2.17 4.67
N VAL A 31 -3.73 3.32 4.14
CA VAL A 31 -2.71 3.46 3.10
C VAL A 31 -1.48 4.14 3.68
N TYR A 32 -0.31 3.66 3.27
CA TYR A 32 0.98 4.29 3.53
C TYR A 32 1.45 4.99 2.26
N GLU A 33 1.85 6.25 2.39
CA GLU A 33 2.41 7.06 1.30
C GLU A 33 3.74 7.66 1.76
N ILE A 34 4.64 7.91 0.81
CA ILE A 34 5.93 8.56 1.08
C ILE A 34 5.90 9.94 0.43
N GLU A 35 5.97 10.99 1.24
CA GLU A 35 5.95 12.37 0.78
C GLU A 35 7.03 13.16 1.51
N ASN A 36 7.89 13.87 0.76
CA ASN A 36 8.89 14.77 1.32
C ASN A 36 9.71 14.14 2.46
N ASP A 37 10.20 12.92 2.24
CA ASP A 37 10.99 12.15 3.21
C ASP A 37 10.23 11.79 4.51
N LYS A 38 8.89 11.74 4.44
CA LYS A 38 8.01 11.34 5.53
C LYS A 38 7.06 10.25 5.07
N VAL A 39 6.74 9.35 5.99
CA VAL A 39 5.68 8.37 5.80
C VAL A 39 4.37 8.99 6.29
N VAL A 40 3.39 9.10 5.40
CA VAL A 40 2.02 9.54 5.68
C VAL A 40 1.14 8.30 5.80
N VAL A 41 0.24 8.31 6.79
CA VAL A 41 -0.75 7.26 7.00
C VAL A 41 -2.13 7.89 6.95
N ARG A 42 -3.01 7.33 6.12
CA ARG A 42 -4.41 7.78 6.00
C ARG A 42 -5.37 6.60 5.91
N LYS A 43 -6.65 6.85 6.20
CA LYS A 43 -7.72 5.88 5.95
C LYS A 43 -7.86 5.63 4.45
N ALA A 44 -7.99 4.37 4.05
CA ALA A 44 -8.27 4.02 2.66
C ALA A 44 -9.71 4.47 2.31
N GLN A 45 -9.85 5.11 1.15
CA GLN A 45 -11.12 5.52 0.57
C GLN A 45 -11.58 4.51 -0.49
N GLY A 46 -12.85 4.57 -0.88
CA GLY A 46 -13.41 3.68 -1.91
C GLY A 46 -12.66 3.76 -3.24
N LEU A 47 -12.15 4.94 -3.60
CA LEU A 47 -11.35 5.12 -4.81
C LEU A 47 -9.99 4.39 -4.74
N ASP A 48 -9.35 4.30 -3.57
CA ASP A 48 -8.08 3.56 -3.41
C ASP A 48 -8.27 2.08 -3.71
N LEU A 49 -9.41 1.52 -3.29
CA LEU A 49 -9.76 0.12 -3.54
C LEU A 49 -10.10 -0.12 -5.03
N GLN A 50 -10.70 0.88 -5.69
CA GLN A 50 -11.14 0.81 -7.08
C GLN A 50 -10.02 1.08 -8.08
N TRP A 51 -9.05 1.94 -7.74
CA TRP A 51 -7.88 2.24 -8.56
C TRP A 51 -7.05 0.98 -8.85
N HIS A 52 -6.85 0.13 -7.83
CA HIS A 52 -6.16 -1.16 -8.02
C HIS A 52 -6.87 -2.07 -9.03
N SER A 53 -8.20 -2.09 -9.04
CA SER A 53 -8.97 -2.89 -10.00
C SER A 53 -8.93 -2.28 -11.41
N ALA A 54 -9.16 -0.97 -11.52
CA ALA A 54 -9.31 -0.31 -12.82
C ALA A 54 -7.98 -0.14 -13.58
N VAL A 55 -6.85 0.03 -12.88
CA VAL A 55 -5.53 0.10 -13.52
C VAL A 55 -5.07 -1.26 -14.01
N SER A 56 -5.37 -2.34 -13.26
CA SER A 56 -5.05 -3.70 -13.69
C SER A 56 -5.72 -4.03 -15.02
N ASP A 57 -7.01 -3.69 -15.17
CA ASP A 57 -7.77 -3.99 -16.38
C ASP A 57 -7.36 -3.14 -17.61
N LEU A 58 -6.76 -1.96 -17.40
CA LEU A 58 -6.30 -1.10 -18.49
C LEU A 58 -4.91 -1.47 -19.02
N LEU A 59 -4.11 -2.19 -18.24
CA LEU A 59 -2.72 -2.55 -18.56
C LEU A 59 -2.56 -3.93 -19.20
N ASP A 60 -3.65 -4.58 -19.61
CA ASP A 60 -3.61 -5.87 -20.34
C ASP A 60 -2.72 -5.81 -21.60
N GLU A 61 -2.59 -4.63 -22.23
CA GLU A 61 -1.71 -4.42 -23.39
C GLU A 61 -0.21 -4.61 -23.08
N TRP A 62 0.19 -4.54 -21.81
CA TRP A 62 1.59 -4.69 -21.36
C TRP A 62 1.87 -6.10 -20.79
N ASN A 63 0.87 -6.97 -20.79
CA ASN A 63 0.97 -8.39 -20.43
C ASN A 63 1.15 -9.28 -21.67
N SER A 64 1.72 -8.73 -22.76
CA SER A 64 1.98 -9.52 -23.96
C SER A 64 3.12 -10.51 -23.71
N GLN A 65 3.11 -11.62 -24.45
CA GLN A 65 4.16 -12.62 -24.35
C GLN A 65 5.50 -12.05 -24.81
N GLU A 66 5.47 -11.12 -25.77
CA GLU A 66 6.63 -10.39 -26.26
C GLU A 66 7.24 -9.46 -25.19
N ASP A 67 6.40 -8.83 -24.36
CA ASP A 67 6.87 -8.02 -23.23
C ASP A 67 7.47 -8.90 -22.12
N GLU A 68 6.87 -10.06 -21.84
CA GLU A 68 7.38 -11.01 -20.85
C GLU A 68 8.78 -11.52 -21.24
N GLU A 69 9.01 -11.86 -22.51
CA GLU A 69 10.33 -12.23 -23.04
C GLU A 69 11.34 -11.07 -22.99
N ALA A 70 10.92 -9.83 -23.27
CA ALA A 70 11.80 -8.66 -23.27
C ALA A 70 12.31 -8.32 -21.85
N PHE A 71 11.49 -8.54 -20.81
CA PHE A 71 11.80 -8.16 -19.43
C PHE A 71 12.19 -9.34 -18.52
N GLU A 72 12.18 -10.58 -19.01
CA GLU A 72 12.55 -11.79 -18.26
C GLU A 72 13.90 -11.68 -17.53
N HIS A 73 14.88 -11.05 -18.19
CA HIS A 73 16.23 -10.84 -17.66
C HIS A 73 16.32 -9.92 -16.44
N LEU A 74 15.29 -9.12 -16.16
CA LEU A 74 15.23 -8.22 -14.99
C LEU A 74 14.63 -8.88 -13.75
N GLN A 75 13.96 -10.03 -13.88
CA GLN A 75 13.29 -10.71 -12.77
C GLN A 75 14.22 -11.59 -11.91
N ASN A 76 15.50 -11.72 -12.27
CA ASN A 76 16.49 -12.58 -11.61
C ASN A 76 17.65 -11.81 -10.94
N ILE A 77 17.39 -10.60 -10.44
CA ILE A 77 18.38 -9.76 -9.72
C ILE A 77 18.03 -9.66 -8.24
#